data_AF-A0A9X1VTZ1-F1
#
_entry.id   AF-A0A9X1VTZ1-F1
#
_cell.length_a   1.000
_cell.length_b   1.000
_cell.length_c   1.000
_cell.angle_alpha   90.00
_cell.angle_beta   90.00
_cell.angle_gamma   90.00
#
_symmetry.space_group_name_H-M   'P 1'
#
loop_
_entity.id
_entity.type
_entity.pdbx_description
1 polymer ?
#
loop_
_entity_poly.entity_id
_entity_poly.type
_entity_poly.pdbx_seq_one_letter_code
_entity_poly.pdbx_strand_id
1 'polypeptide(L)'
;MRWIKPSLRHSVYSLLGGTPPPVSESTLESRTEDIREQMLDSLGQDGARQFTQITRRVRYAGDVQALWYLRGELMAALAAMHGEALARDTMGTLTAMFQGLVPEAQGTRRRSTG
;
A
#
# COMPACT_ATOMS: atom_id res chain seq x y z
N MET A 1 -20.56 -23.32 2.85
CA MET A 1 -21.56 -22.23 2.82
C MET A 1 -20.84 -20.92 3.16
N ARG A 2 -20.70 -20.02 2.18
CA ARG A 2 -20.04 -18.71 2.32
C ARG A 2 -21.04 -17.74 2.95
N TRP A 3 -20.70 -17.18 4.10
CA TRP A 3 -21.52 -16.18 4.77
C TRP A 3 -21.03 -14.79 4.34
N ILE A 4 -21.85 -14.09 3.56
CA ILE A 4 -21.59 -12.71 3.13
C ILE A 4 -22.11 -11.80 4.24
N LYS A 5 -21.22 -11.06 4.92
CA LYS A 5 -21.60 -9.93 5.77
C LYS A 5 -21.43 -8.64 4.95
N PRO A 6 -22.50 -7.90 4.62
CA PRO A 6 -22.36 -6.60 3.99
C PRO A 6 -22.08 -5.53 5.06
N SER A 7 -20.89 -4.93 5.05
CA SER A 7 -20.56 -3.73 5.82
C SER A 7 -21.08 -2.46 5.11
N LEU A 8 -22.41 -2.33 5.00
CA LEU A 8 -23.09 -1.19 4.35
C LEU A 8 -23.37 -0.02 5.30
N ARG A 9 -22.41 0.38 6.15
CA ARG A 9 -22.66 1.46 7.16
C ARG A 9 -21.81 2.72 7.03
N HIS A 10 -20.91 2.83 6.07
CA HIS A 10 -20.05 4.03 5.96
C HIS A 10 -20.51 5.08 4.95
N SER A 11 -21.59 4.85 4.19
CA SER A 11 -21.93 5.69 3.03
C SER A 11 -22.90 6.85 3.31
N VAL A 12 -23.55 6.91 4.48
CA VAL A 12 -24.52 7.98 4.81
C VAL A 12 -23.89 9.25 5.39
N TYR A 13 -22.61 9.22 5.78
CA TYR A 13 -21.95 10.37 6.40
C TYR A 13 -21.48 11.44 5.40
N SER A 14 -21.31 11.11 4.11
CA SER A 14 -20.92 12.09 3.08
C SER A 14 -22.04 13.06 2.68
N LEU A 15 -23.30 12.76 3.01
CA LEU A 15 -24.46 13.57 2.59
C LEU A 15 -24.87 14.64 3.61
N LEU A 16 -24.25 14.66 4.80
CA LEU A 16 -24.58 15.61 5.88
C LEU A 16 -23.45 16.60 6.24
N GLY A 17 -22.45 16.76 5.37
CA GLY A 17 -21.39 17.76 5.58
C GLY A 17 -20.50 17.48 6.79
N GLY A 18 -20.53 16.26 7.34
CA GLY A 18 -19.57 15.83 8.35
C GLY A 18 -18.24 15.52 7.67
N THR A 19 -17.21 16.31 7.93
CA THR A 19 -15.83 15.89 7.67
C THR A 19 -15.63 14.53 8.34
N PRO A 20 -15.15 13.49 7.61
CA PRO A 20 -14.81 12.23 8.24
C PRO A 20 -13.84 12.52 9.39
N PRO A 21 -13.98 11.85 10.55
CA PRO A 21 -13.06 12.07 11.65
C PRO A 21 -11.62 11.83 11.15
N PRO A 22 -10.65 12.68 11.52
CA PRO A 22 -9.27 12.47 11.14
C PRO A 22 -8.85 11.05 11.59
N VAL A 23 -8.19 10.31 10.69
CA VAL A 23 -7.65 8.98 11.00
C VAL A 23 -6.77 9.11 12.24
N SER A 24 -7.05 8.34 13.29
CA SER A 24 -6.21 8.39 14.49
C SER A 24 -4.80 7.90 14.19
N GLU A 25 -3.81 8.40 14.92
CA GLU A 25 -2.42 7.98 14.79
C GLU A 25 -2.26 6.46 14.95
N SER A 26 -2.98 5.85 15.89
CA SER A 26 -3.02 4.40 16.08
C SER A 26 -3.57 3.63 14.87
N THR A 27 -4.59 4.17 14.20
CA THR A 27 -5.17 3.54 13.00
C THR A 27 -4.20 3.67 11.82
N LEU A 28 -3.48 4.79 11.73
CA LEU A 28 -2.44 4.99 10.71
C LEU A 28 -1.26 4.02 10.92
N GLU A 29 -0.80 3.85 12.16
CA GLU A 29 0.26 2.90 12.50
C GLU A 29 -0.15 1.47 12.17
N SER A 30 -1.35 1.03 12.58
CA SER A 30 -1.85 -0.32 12.25
C SER A 30 -1.94 -0.55 10.74
N ARG A 31 -2.48 0.40 9.98
CA ARG A 31 -2.53 0.29 8.51
C ARG A 31 -1.13 0.29 7.87
N THR A 32 -0.17 0.99 8.47
CA THR A 32 1.22 0.99 8.01
C THR A 32 1.86 -0.39 8.22
N GLU A 33 1.63 -1.01 9.39
CA GLU A 33 2.06 -2.38 9.68
C GLU A 33 1.43 -3.40 8.73
N ASP A 34 0.11 -3.33 8.48
CA ASP A 34 -0.58 -4.23 7.55
C ASP A 34 0.04 -4.20 6.15
N ILE A 35 0.39 -3.00 5.66
CA ILE A 35 1.05 -2.82 4.36
C ILE A 35 2.45 -3.41 4.39
N ARG A 36 3.22 -3.14 5.46
CA ARG A 36 4.58 -3.67 5.60
C ARG A 36 4.58 -5.20 5.57
N GLU A 37 3.68 -5.82 6.32
CA GLU A 37 3.53 -7.27 6.34
C GLU A 37 3.16 -7.81 4.97
N GLN A 38 2.19 -7.20 4.28
CA GLN A 38 1.80 -7.67 2.94
C GLN A 38 2.91 -7.51 1.90
N MET A 39 3.72 -6.45 1.98
CA MET A 39 4.91 -6.27 1.12
C MET A 39 5.96 -7.36 1.40
N LEU A 40 6.22 -7.69 2.67
CA LEU A 40 7.16 -8.75 3.05
C LEU A 40 6.66 -10.14 2.65
N ASP A 41 5.36 -10.40 2.81
CA ASP A 41 4.71 -11.64 2.42
C ASP A 41 4.79 -11.85 0.89
N SER A 42 4.62 -10.79 0.11
CA SER A 42 4.75 -10.85 -1.35
C SER A 42 6.15 -11.26 -1.83
N LEU A 43 7.19 -11.00 -1.04
CA LEU A 43 8.55 -11.46 -1.30
C LEU A 43 8.76 -12.92 -0.88
N GLY A 44 7.99 -13.41 0.10
CA GLY A 44 8.16 -14.72 0.69
C GLY A 44 9.57 -14.95 1.24
N GLN A 45 9.87 -16.20 1.60
CA GLN A 45 11.18 -16.57 2.18
C GLN A 45 12.31 -16.51 1.14
N ASP A 46 12.04 -16.93 -0.09
CA ASP A 46 13.06 -16.98 -1.14
C ASP A 46 13.38 -15.58 -1.67
N GLY A 47 12.37 -14.73 -1.89
CA GLY A 47 12.59 -13.33 -2.24
C GLY A 47 13.26 -12.55 -1.11
N ALA A 48 12.96 -12.86 0.16
CA ALA A 48 13.66 -12.25 1.29
C ALA A 48 15.17 -12.54 1.31
N ARG A 49 15.57 -13.76 0.90
CA ARG A 49 16.99 -14.14 0.78
C ARG A 49 17.64 -13.49 -0.44
N GLN A 50 17.00 -13.59 -1.60
CA GLN A 50 17.55 -13.08 -2.87
C GLN A 50 17.61 -11.54 -2.90
N PHE A 51 16.62 -10.87 -2.32
CA PHE A 51 16.47 -9.41 -2.32
C PHE A 51 16.55 -8.86 -0.89
N THR A 52 17.65 -9.18 -0.20
CA THR A 52 17.86 -8.81 1.21
C THR A 52 17.77 -7.29 1.45
N GLN A 53 18.22 -6.47 0.50
CA GLN A 53 18.24 -5.00 0.66
C GLN A 53 16.83 -4.41 0.71
N ILE A 54 15.96 -4.72 -0.27
CA ILE A 54 14.57 -4.24 -0.28
C ILE A 54 13.79 -4.82 0.91
N THR A 55 14.03 -6.07 1.27
CA THR A 55 13.42 -6.71 2.44
C THR A 55 13.71 -5.95 3.73
N ARG A 56 14.97 -5.56 3.96
CA ARG A 56 15.35 -4.74 5.13
C ARG A 56 14.71 -3.35 5.07
N ARG A 57 14.70 -2.72 3.90
CA ARG A 57 14.12 -1.38 3.73
C ARG A 57 12.62 -1.37 3.99
N VAL A 58 11.89 -2.38 3.55
CA VAL A 58 10.46 -2.56 3.86
C VAL A 58 10.29 -2.77 5.37
N ARG A 59 11.05 -3.70 5.96
CA ARG A 59 10.97 -4.02 7.40
C ARG A 59 11.19 -2.80 8.31
N TYR A 60 12.14 -1.95 7.96
CA TYR A 60 12.54 -0.80 8.79
C TYR A 60 12.06 0.55 8.24
N ALA A 61 11.12 0.55 7.29
CA ALA A 61 10.48 1.79 6.85
C ALA A 61 9.80 2.47 8.05
N GLY A 62 10.09 3.75 8.26
CA GLY A 62 9.62 4.49 9.44
C GLY A 62 8.16 4.95 9.35
N ASP A 63 7.60 5.04 8.15
CA ASP A 63 6.23 5.48 7.92
C ASP A 63 5.65 4.93 6.60
N VAL A 64 4.37 5.19 6.37
CA VAL A 64 3.65 4.80 5.15
C VAL A 64 4.22 5.44 3.88
N GLN A 65 4.81 6.63 3.98
CA GLN A 65 5.39 7.34 2.84
C GLN A 65 6.68 6.68 2.37
N ALA A 66 7.51 6.21 3.30
CA ALA A 66 8.70 5.40 3.02
C ALA A 66 8.31 4.09 2.31
N LEU A 67 7.28 3.39 2.79
CA LEU A 67 6.76 2.19 2.12
C LEU A 67 6.24 2.50 0.70
N TRP A 68 5.55 3.63 0.52
CA TRP A 68 5.05 4.06 -0.79
C TRP A 68 6.16 4.24 -1.83
N TYR A 69 7.30 4.78 -1.44
CA TYR A 69 8.46 4.95 -2.32
C TYR A 69 9.16 3.64 -2.66
N LEU A 70 9.09 2.63 -1.77
CA LEU A 70 9.68 1.32 -2.01
C LEU A 70 8.93 0.49 -3.06
N ARG A 71 7.71 0.88 -3.45
CA ARG A 71 6.89 0.15 -4.43
C ARG A 71 7.59 -0.07 -5.78
N GLY A 72 8.41 0.87 -6.24
CA GLY A 72 9.17 0.72 -7.49
C GLY A 72 10.23 -0.37 -7.41
N GLU A 73 10.98 -0.40 -6.31
CA GLU A 73 11.98 -1.45 -6.06
C GLU A 73 11.33 -2.80 -5.79
N LEU A 74 10.20 -2.82 -5.07
CA LEU A 74 9.43 -4.04 -4.84
C LEU A 74 8.89 -4.61 -6.17
N MET A 75 8.36 -3.77 -7.05
CA MET A 75 7.93 -4.18 -8.39
C MET A 75 9.07 -4.85 -9.18
N ALA A 76 10.28 -4.28 -9.14
CA ALA A 76 11.43 -4.85 -9.82
C ALA A 76 11.82 -6.23 -9.24
N ALA A 77 11.79 -6.37 -7.91
CA ALA A 77 12.05 -7.66 -7.24
C ALA A 77 11.00 -8.71 -7.62
N LEU A 78 9.71 -8.37 -7.54
CA LEU A 78 8.61 -9.27 -7.90
C LEU A 78 8.67 -9.67 -9.38
N ALA A 79 9.00 -8.74 -10.28
CA ALA A 79 9.13 -9.02 -11.71
C ALA A 79 10.31 -9.96 -11.99
N ALA A 80 11.42 -9.82 -11.27
CA ALA A 80 12.55 -10.73 -11.37
C ALA A 80 12.23 -12.14 -10.83
N MET A 81 11.37 -12.26 -9.82
CA MET A 81 10.97 -13.55 -9.24
C MET A 81 9.91 -14.29 -10.06
N HIS A 82 8.92 -13.57 -10.57
CA HIS A 82 7.69 -14.16 -11.09
C HIS A 82 7.28 -13.68 -12.48
N GLY A 83 8.07 -12.79 -13.08
CA GLY A 83 7.71 -12.13 -14.33
C GLY A 83 6.81 -10.91 -14.12
N GLU A 84 6.82 -10.04 -15.12
CA GLU A 84 6.25 -8.70 -15.02
C GLU A 84 4.71 -8.70 -14.86
N ALA A 85 4.03 -9.68 -15.47
CA ALA A 85 2.58 -9.78 -15.41
C ALA A 85 2.07 -10.04 -13.99
N LEU A 86 2.63 -11.04 -13.29
CA LEU A 86 2.25 -11.33 -11.92
C LEU A 86 2.68 -10.20 -10.97
N ALA A 87 3.86 -9.62 -11.20
CA ALA A 87 4.34 -8.49 -10.41
C ALA A 87 3.39 -7.29 -10.49
N ARG A 88 2.85 -6.97 -11.69
CA ARG A 88 1.87 -5.88 -11.86
C ARG A 88 0.57 -6.14 -11.09
N ASP A 89 0.06 -7.37 -11.13
CA ASP A 89 -1.16 -7.75 -10.42
C ASP A 89 -0.99 -7.62 -8.90
N THR A 90 0.08 -8.21 -8.36
CA THR A 90 0.45 -8.10 -6.93
C THR A 90 0.63 -6.64 -6.52
N MET A 91 1.34 -5.83 -7.32
CA MET A 91 1.54 -4.41 -7.04
C MET A 91 0.26 -3.58 -7.13
N GLY A 92 -0.71 -3.98 -7.95
CA GLY A 92 -2.04 -3.37 -8.00
C GLY A 92 -2.77 -3.52 -6.67
N THR A 93 -2.78 -4.75 -6.13
CA THR A 93 -3.38 -5.06 -4.82
C THR A 93 -2.69 -4.30 -3.69
N LEU A 94 -1.35 -4.31 -3.64
CA LEU A 94 -0.57 -3.56 -2.65
C LEU A 94 -0.80 -2.05 -2.74
N THR A 95 -0.85 -1.50 -3.95
CA THR A 95 -1.07 -0.05 -4.16
C THR A 95 -2.44 0.41 -3.66
N ALA A 96 -3.46 -0.44 -3.76
CA ALA A 96 -4.79 -0.12 -3.24
C ALA A 96 -4.81 0.06 -1.71
N MET A 97 -3.93 -0.62 -0.97
CA MET A 97 -3.86 -0.51 0.49
C MET A 97 -3.42 0.89 0.97
N PHE A 98 -2.69 1.63 0.14
CA PHE A 98 -2.24 3.01 0.43
C PHE A 98 -3.32 4.07 0.24
N GLN A 99 -4.48 3.72 -0.31
CA GLN A 99 -5.58 4.67 -0.55
C GLN A 99 -6.01 5.32 0.78
N GLY A 100 -6.08 6.65 0.78
CA GLY A 100 -6.40 7.45 1.96
C GLY A 100 -5.30 7.54 3.03
N LEU A 101 -4.10 6.99 2.78
CA LEU A 101 -2.95 7.10 3.71
C LEU A 101 -1.86 8.06 3.22
N VAL A 102 -1.74 8.20 1.90
CA VAL A 102 -0.73 9.05 1.27
C VAL A 102 -1.44 10.23 0.63
N PRO A 103 -0.95 11.49 0.78
CA PRO A 103 -1.53 12.63 0.11
C PRO A 103 -1.61 12.40 -1.41
N GLU A 104 -2.81 12.50 -1.98
CA GLU A 104 -3.09 12.26 -3.42
C GLU A 104 -2.28 13.18 -4.36
N ALA A 105 -1.70 14.26 -3.82
CA ALA A 105 -0.92 15.26 -4.53
C ALA A 105 0.37 14.73 -5.20
N GLN A 106 0.75 13.46 -5.02
CA GLN A 106 1.92 12.87 -5.67
C GLN A 106 1.61 12.21 -7.03
N GLY A 107 0.33 12.12 -7.42
CA GLY A 107 -0.10 11.51 -8.70
C GLY A 107 -0.24 12.48 -9.88
N THR A 108 -0.12 13.79 -9.68
CA THR A 108 -0.19 14.78 -10.76
C THR A 108 0.67 15.99 -10.41
N ARG A 109 1.97 15.92 -10.73
CA ARG A 109 2.68 17.14 -11.07
C ARG A 109 2.16 17.56 -12.44
N ARG A 110 1.04 18.29 -12.44
CA ARG A 110 0.48 18.98 -13.61
C ARG A 110 1.63 19.77 -14.24
N ARG A 111 2.08 19.34 -15.42
CA ARG A 111 3.05 20.08 -16.21
C ARG A 111 2.37 21.39 -16.62
N SER A 112 2.58 22.47 -15.86
CA SER A 112 2.40 23.81 -16.39
C SER A 112 3.62 24.12 -17.24
N THR A 113 3.57 23.76 -18.51
CA THR A 113 4.32 24.48 -19.53
C THR A 113 3.69 25.86 -19.62
N GLY A 114 4.39 26.86 -19.06
CA GLY A 114 4.30 28.23 -19.55
C GLY A 114 5.14 28.38 -20.81
#